data_AF-A0A0G1VUX8-F1
#
_entry.id   AF-A0A0G1VUX8-F1
#
_cell.length_a   1.000
_cell.length_b   1.000
_cell.length_c   1.000
_cell.angle_alpha   90.00
_cell.angle_beta   90.00
_cell.angle_gamma   90.00
#
_symmetry.space_group_name_H-M   'P 1'
#
loop_
_entity.id
_entity.type
_entity.pdbx_description
1 polymer ?
#
loop_
_entity_poly.entity_id
_entity_poly.type
_entity_poly.pdbx_seq_one_letter_code
_entity_poly.pdbx_strand_id
1 'polypeptide(L)'
;MEPIIPRPPQPPQKIPVPKPLGEAHLVPKVAPSSTLLRIRTMKSDSAIAINQQNESLVSIALAAEKQKAAREQAKAQEMLAEKKAGTQTAHPTHKRGRIFIVLGVVIILGVLGGGGVLLWPKISTLTFSFPNFGKPTDQKETPLPSDIPTKPAQPLAPSLAPAQSEKRLALDINNLQGIFSTIATERIAGLTEKEIRNIYFVGTGSSSEGSEAPAPISARQLFSTLGISIPNILSRSLETSFMTGLVGESGNTATPFVILKVSSRDSAFAGMLEWESGLPNFFNTFFGTTIPHISTGKSAVGKFRDTVVWKHDTRIFENGGGTIVYAFADAKTIIITSSKNALETLLPLFHKNTDGNLH
;
A
#
# COMPACT_ATOMS: atom_id res chain seq x y z
N MET A 1 70.16 56.65 13.99
CA MET A 1 68.68 56.68 13.88
C MET A 1 68.35 57.40 12.58
N GLU A 2 68.08 56.64 11.53
CA GLU A 2 67.62 57.21 10.25
C GLU A 2 66.09 57.22 10.20
N PRO A 3 65.47 58.23 9.57
CA PRO A 3 64.02 58.38 9.55
C PRO A 3 63.38 57.49 8.48
N ILE A 4 62.31 56.78 8.85
CA ILE A 4 61.48 55.99 7.92
C ILE A 4 60.59 56.97 7.14
N ILE A 5 60.83 57.10 5.84
CA ILE A 5 59.97 57.87 4.93
C ILE A 5 58.89 56.92 4.36
N PRO A 6 57.58 57.25 4.45
CA PRO A 6 56.53 56.42 3.89
C PRO A 6 56.52 56.47 2.35
N ARG A 7 56.39 55.30 1.72
CA ARG A 7 56.36 55.14 0.26
C ARG A 7 54.95 55.48 -0.28
N PRO A 8 54.82 56.30 -1.33
CA PRO A 8 53.51 56.65 -1.89
C PRO A 8 52.84 55.48 -2.63
N PRO A 9 51.50 55.46 -2.71
CA PRO A 9 50.75 54.37 -3.33
C PRO A 9 50.92 54.36 -4.86
N GLN A 10 51.12 53.16 -5.42
CA GLN A 10 51.25 52.97 -6.87
C GLN A 10 49.88 53.06 -7.57
N PRO A 11 49.79 53.71 -8.75
CA PRO A 11 48.56 53.80 -9.51
C PRO A 11 48.20 52.47 -10.23
N PRO A 12 46.91 52.23 -10.49
CA PRO A 12 46.42 50.99 -11.08
C PRO A 12 46.88 50.81 -12.54
N GLN A 13 47.36 49.60 -12.85
CA GLN A 13 47.81 49.22 -14.19
C GLN A 13 46.63 49.05 -15.15
N LYS A 14 46.66 49.73 -16.30
CA LYS A 14 45.68 49.59 -17.39
C LYS A 14 45.94 48.32 -18.19
N ILE A 15 44.93 47.46 -18.30
CA ILE A 15 44.93 46.26 -19.14
C ILE A 15 44.76 46.68 -20.62
N PRO A 16 45.56 46.16 -21.58
CA PRO A 16 45.45 46.53 -23.00
C PRO A 16 44.21 45.93 -23.67
N VAL A 17 43.53 46.74 -24.50
CA VAL A 17 42.43 46.34 -25.39
C VAL A 17 43.00 45.76 -26.69
N PRO A 18 42.59 44.56 -27.15
CA PRO A 18 42.98 44.04 -28.46
C PRO A 18 42.18 44.67 -29.61
N LYS A 19 42.89 44.91 -30.71
CA LYS A 19 42.43 45.49 -31.99
C LYS A 19 41.62 44.46 -32.81
N PRO A 20 40.56 44.84 -33.55
CA PRO A 20 39.81 43.91 -34.39
C PRO A 20 40.43 43.79 -35.79
N LEU A 21 40.50 42.59 -36.35
CA LEU A 21 40.86 42.37 -37.75
C LEU A 21 39.97 41.28 -38.38
N GLY A 22 39.10 41.73 -39.30
CA GLY A 22 38.74 41.11 -40.58
C GLY A 22 38.21 39.67 -40.62
N GLU A 23 36.95 39.54 -41.01
CA GLU A 23 36.33 38.30 -41.50
C GLU A 23 36.99 37.77 -42.79
N ALA A 24 37.22 36.45 -42.85
CA ALA A 24 37.05 35.66 -44.07
C ALA A 24 36.78 34.20 -43.68
N HIS A 25 35.65 33.67 -44.18
CA HIS A 25 35.22 32.28 -44.10
C HIS A 25 36.32 31.30 -44.54
N LEU A 26 36.52 30.20 -43.79
CA LEU A 26 36.61 28.82 -44.28
C LEU A 26 36.51 27.85 -43.07
N VAL A 27 35.50 26.97 -43.09
CA VAL A 27 35.28 25.93 -42.08
C VAL A 27 36.34 24.82 -42.24
N PRO A 28 36.92 24.33 -41.12
CA PRO A 28 36.84 22.89 -40.89
C PRO A 28 36.41 22.53 -39.46
N LYS A 29 35.50 21.56 -39.43
CA LYS A 29 34.97 20.73 -38.34
C LYS A 29 36.03 20.31 -37.30
N VAL A 30 35.89 20.77 -36.06
CA VAL A 30 36.58 20.23 -34.86
C VAL A 30 35.58 20.06 -33.71
N ALA A 31 35.79 18.97 -32.96
CA ALA A 31 34.94 18.33 -31.97
C ALA A 31 34.43 19.21 -30.80
N PRO A 32 33.29 18.85 -30.18
CA PRO A 32 32.81 19.55 -28.99
C PRO A 32 33.66 19.24 -27.76
N SER A 33 34.10 20.33 -27.14
CA SER A 33 34.70 20.42 -25.81
C SER A 33 33.89 19.68 -24.75
N SER A 34 34.61 19.06 -23.81
CA SER A 34 34.12 18.30 -22.66
C SER A 34 33.11 19.08 -21.80
N THR A 35 31.84 18.72 -21.94
CA THR A 35 30.78 19.03 -20.97
C THR A 35 31.03 18.23 -19.69
N LEU A 36 31.41 18.90 -18.61
CA LEU A 36 31.39 18.31 -17.28
C LEU A 36 29.99 17.76 -17.01
N LEU A 37 29.90 16.45 -16.74
CA LEU A 37 28.67 15.76 -16.37
C LEU A 37 28.12 16.36 -15.07
N ARG A 38 27.17 17.30 -15.20
CA ARG A 38 26.35 17.77 -14.09
C ARG A 38 25.46 16.60 -13.67
N ILE A 39 25.81 15.94 -12.57
CA ILE A 39 24.99 14.88 -11.96
C ILE A 39 23.61 15.48 -11.66
N ARG A 40 22.59 15.04 -12.41
CA ARG A 40 21.19 15.36 -12.09
C ARG A 40 20.79 14.48 -10.92
N THR A 41 20.31 15.11 -9.85
CA THR A 41 19.73 14.38 -8.72
C THR A 41 18.23 14.29 -8.94
N MET A 42 17.62 13.16 -8.56
CA MET A 42 16.15 13.01 -8.58
C MET A 42 15.44 14.15 -7.83
N LYS A 43 16.08 14.75 -6.82
CA LYS A 43 15.58 15.94 -6.11
C LYS A 43 15.52 17.19 -6.99
N SER A 44 16.49 17.39 -7.89
CA SER A 44 16.47 18.54 -8.81
C SER A 44 15.38 18.40 -9.87
N ASP A 45 15.20 17.21 -10.42
CA ASP A 45 14.20 17.00 -11.48
C ASP A 45 12.77 17.02 -10.92
N SER A 46 12.57 16.57 -9.67
CA SER A 46 11.27 16.67 -9.00
C SER A 46 10.89 18.10 -8.60
N ALA A 47 11.85 18.95 -8.22
CA ALA A 47 11.58 20.36 -7.93
C ALA A 47 11.06 21.14 -9.16
N ILE A 48 11.55 20.81 -10.36
CA ILE A 48 11.11 21.45 -11.61
C ILE A 48 9.68 21.00 -11.98
N ALA A 49 9.35 19.72 -11.77
CA ALA A 49 8.02 19.18 -12.05
C ALA A 49 6.93 19.69 -11.09
N ILE A 50 7.26 19.84 -9.80
CA ILE A 50 6.32 20.39 -8.80
C ILE A 50 5.95 21.84 -9.13
N ASN A 51 6.90 22.63 -9.61
CA ASN A 51 6.64 24.03 -9.95
C ASN A 51 5.68 24.16 -11.15
N GLN A 52 5.80 23.30 -12.16
CA GLN A 52 4.89 23.26 -13.31
C GLN A 52 3.47 22.78 -12.95
N GLN A 53 3.32 21.88 -11.96
CA GLN A 53 2.01 21.42 -11.50
C GLN A 53 1.26 22.48 -10.67
N ASN A 54 1.99 23.31 -9.91
CA ASN A 54 1.38 24.39 -9.12
C ASN A 54 0.74 25.47 -10.02
N GLU A 55 1.36 25.79 -11.17
CA GLU A 55 0.78 26.71 -12.16
C GLU A 55 -0.53 26.16 -12.75
N SER A 56 -0.62 24.84 -12.95
CA SER A 56 -1.83 24.17 -13.43
C SER A 56 -2.98 24.22 -12.41
N LEU A 57 -2.70 24.02 -11.12
CA LEU A 57 -3.72 24.07 -10.05
C LEU A 57 -4.34 25.46 -9.88
N VAL A 58 -3.55 26.52 -10.04
CA VAL A 58 -4.06 27.91 -9.98
C VAL A 58 -5.02 28.19 -11.15
N SER A 59 -4.71 27.70 -12.35
CA SER A 59 -5.59 27.86 -13.52
C SER A 59 -6.90 27.08 -13.40
N ILE A 60 -6.86 25.88 -12.81
CA ILE A 60 -8.04 25.04 -12.56
C ILE A 60 -8.93 25.68 -11.48
N ALA A 61 -8.33 26.19 -10.40
CA ALA A 61 -9.07 26.89 -9.34
C ALA A 61 -9.79 28.14 -9.87
N LEU A 62 -9.10 28.95 -10.69
CA LEU A 62 -9.67 30.15 -11.29
C LEU A 62 -10.81 29.82 -12.28
N ALA A 63 -10.67 28.74 -13.06
CA ALA A 63 -11.71 28.28 -13.98
C ALA A 63 -12.93 27.71 -13.24
N ALA A 64 -12.73 26.99 -12.14
CA ALA A 64 -13.81 26.45 -11.31
C ALA A 64 -14.59 27.58 -10.59
N GLU A 65 -13.90 28.60 -10.10
CA GLU A 65 -14.52 29.78 -9.49
C GLU A 65 -15.38 30.55 -10.51
N LYS A 66 -14.86 30.75 -11.74
CA LYS A 66 -15.63 31.38 -12.82
C LYS A 66 -16.88 30.57 -13.19
N GLN A 67 -16.82 29.24 -13.20
CA GLN A 67 -18.00 28.41 -13.44
C GLN A 67 -19.00 28.49 -12.28
N LYS A 68 -18.55 28.57 -11.03
CA LYS A 68 -19.43 28.71 -9.87
C LYS A 68 -20.17 30.05 -9.90
N ALA A 69 -19.48 31.15 -10.20
CA ALA A 69 -20.09 32.47 -10.36
C ALA A 69 -21.14 32.50 -11.48
N ALA A 70 -20.87 31.87 -12.63
CA ALA A 70 -21.83 31.77 -13.73
C ALA A 70 -23.09 30.96 -13.35
N ARG A 71 -22.92 29.86 -12.58
CA ARG A 71 -24.04 29.05 -12.08
C ARG A 71 -24.87 29.80 -11.03
N GLU A 72 -24.24 30.58 -10.17
CA GLU A 72 -24.94 31.42 -9.19
C GLU A 72 -25.74 32.53 -9.87
N GLN A 73 -25.21 33.15 -10.93
CA GLN A 73 -25.94 34.12 -11.74
C GLN A 73 -27.11 33.48 -12.51
N ALA A 74 -26.92 32.29 -13.08
CA ALA A 74 -28.01 31.56 -13.74
C ALA A 74 -29.12 31.17 -12.77
N LYS A 75 -28.77 30.67 -11.57
CA LYS A 75 -29.75 30.36 -10.51
C LYS A 75 -30.44 31.61 -9.96
N ALA A 76 -29.75 32.74 -9.85
CA ALA A 76 -30.36 34.00 -9.43
C ALA A 76 -31.37 34.50 -10.48
N GLN A 77 -31.10 34.32 -11.77
CA GLN A 77 -32.04 34.62 -12.85
C GLN A 77 -33.23 33.66 -12.87
N GLU A 78 -33.01 32.38 -12.60
CA GLU A 78 -34.06 31.36 -12.48
C GLU A 78 -34.97 31.62 -11.28
N MET A 79 -34.41 31.95 -10.10
CA MET A 79 -35.19 32.36 -8.92
C MET A 79 -35.96 33.67 -9.12
N LEU A 80 -35.43 34.61 -9.93
CA LEU A 80 -36.16 35.83 -10.31
C LEU A 80 -37.31 35.54 -11.29
N ALA A 81 -37.18 34.50 -12.13
CA ALA A 81 -38.25 34.03 -12.99
C ALA A 81 -39.32 33.24 -12.20
N GLU A 82 -38.91 32.42 -11.23
CA GLU A 82 -39.80 31.62 -10.38
C GLU A 82 -40.58 32.50 -9.39
N LYS A 83 -39.99 33.58 -8.86
CA LYS A 83 -40.70 34.55 -7.99
C LYS A 83 -41.82 35.33 -8.69
N LYS A 84 -41.88 35.30 -10.03
CA LYS A 84 -43.02 35.83 -10.82
C LYS A 84 -44.13 34.79 -11.04
N ALA A 85 -43.91 33.53 -10.69
CA ALA A 85 -44.82 32.42 -10.96
C ALA A 85 -44.91 31.46 -9.75
N GLY A 86 -45.58 31.85 -8.66
CA GLY A 86 -45.90 30.89 -7.59
C GLY A 86 -46.23 31.52 -6.24
N THR A 87 -47.52 31.58 -5.93
CA THR A 87 -48.10 31.93 -4.62
C THR A 87 -48.79 30.68 -4.08
N GLN A 88 -48.68 30.43 -2.76
CA GLN A 88 -49.36 29.39 -1.93
C GLN A 88 -48.77 27.96 -2.03
N THR A 89 -48.56 27.16 -0.97
CA THR A 89 -48.88 27.20 0.47
C THR A 89 -48.06 26.12 1.19
N ALA A 90 -47.65 26.39 2.42
CA ALA A 90 -46.96 25.47 3.33
C ALA A 90 -47.93 24.60 4.15
N HIS A 91 -47.49 23.44 4.65
CA HIS A 91 -47.73 23.02 6.04
C HIS A 91 -46.80 21.86 6.48
N PRO A 92 -46.18 21.91 7.68
CA PRO A 92 -45.33 20.86 8.23
C PRO A 92 -46.01 20.05 9.36
N THR A 93 -45.59 18.80 9.58
CA THR A 93 -45.96 18.02 10.77
C THR A 93 -44.77 17.25 11.35
N HIS A 94 -44.93 16.81 12.60
CA HIS A 94 -44.00 17.00 13.71
C HIS A 94 -43.40 15.68 14.23
N LYS A 95 -42.20 15.76 14.84
CA LYS A 95 -41.46 14.70 15.56
C LYS A 95 -42.13 14.30 16.89
N ARG A 96 -42.01 13.03 17.32
CA ARG A 96 -41.84 12.56 18.73
C ARG A 96 -41.70 11.02 18.83
N GLY A 97 -40.68 10.52 19.55
CA GLY A 97 -40.56 9.09 19.88
C GLY A 97 -39.19 8.63 20.38
N ARG A 98 -38.69 9.16 21.51
CA ARG A 98 -37.47 8.67 22.20
C ARG A 98 -37.54 8.91 23.72
N ILE A 99 -38.48 8.27 24.44
CA ILE A 99 -38.51 8.27 25.92
C ILE A 99 -39.04 6.92 26.45
N PHE A 100 -38.46 5.78 26.06
CA PHE A 100 -38.77 4.50 26.73
C PHE A 100 -37.58 3.53 26.91
N ILE A 101 -36.34 3.89 26.54
CA ILE A 101 -35.20 2.94 26.57
C ILE A 101 -34.37 3.02 27.86
N VAL A 102 -34.50 4.08 28.66
CA VAL A 102 -33.60 4.32 29.82
C VAL A 102 -33.99 3.53 31.07
N LEU A 103 -35.24 3.10 31.22
CA LEU A 103 -35.68 2.40 32.44
C LEU A 103 -35.31 0.90 32.46
N GLY A 104 -35.01 0.29 31.31
CA GLY A 104 -34.68 -1.14 31.22
C GLY A 104 -33.23 -1.51 31.60
N VAL A 105 -32.30 -0.55 31.54
CA VAL A 105 -30.86 -0.82 31.76
C VAL A 105 -30.49 -0.81 33.25
N VAL A 106 -31.26 -0.12 34.10
CA VAL A 106 -30.97 -0.01 35.54
C VAL A 106 -31.30 -1.31 36.31
N ILE A 107 -32.25 -2.11 35.82
CA ILE A 107 -32.62 -3.38 36.47
C ILE A 107 -31.57 -4.48 36.20
N ILE A 108 -30.91 -4.45 35.04
CA ILE A 108 -29.89 -5.45 34.67
C ILE A 108 -28.58 -5.24 35.44
N LEU A 109 -28.22 -4.00 35.76
CA LEU A 109 -27.01 -3.70 36.56
C LEU A 109 -27.19 -3.96 38.06
N GLY A 110 -28.42 -3.96 38.57
CA GLY A 110 -28.71 -4.28 39.98
C GLY A 110 -28.55 -5.76 40.33
N VAL A 111 -28.71 -6.67 39.37
CA VAL A 111 -28.62 -8.13 39.60
C VAL A 111 -27.18 -8.64 39.51
N LEU A 112 -26.28 -7.94 38.80
CA LEU A 112 -24.87 -8.34 38.68
C LEU A 112 -23.95 -7.74 39.76
N GLY A 113 -24.42 -6.74 40.52
CA GLY A 113 -23.58 -5.95 41.42
C GLY A 113 -23.53 -6.39 42.89
N GLY A 114 -24.36 -7.34 43.33
CA GLY A 114 -24.47 -7.62 44.76
C GLY A 114 -25.01 -9.01 45.10
N GLY A 115 -24.14 -10.03 45.03
CA GLY A 115 -24.46 -11.32 45.63
C GLY A 115 -23.49 -12.44 45.29
N GLY A 116 -22.56 -12.73 46.20
CA GLY A 116 -22.17 -14.12 46.47
C GLY A 116 -20.86 -14.62 45.86
N VAL A 117 -19.76 -14.30 46.53
CA VAL A 117 -18.58 -15.16 46.64
C VAL A 117 -18.98 -16.51 47.26
N LEU A 118 -18.70 -17.63 46.58
CA LEU A 118 -18.37 -18.99 47.09
C LEU A 118 -18.88 -20.08 46.15
N LEU A 119 -17.95 -20.78 45.47
CA LEU A 119 -17.89 -22.23 45.24
C LEU A 119 -17.03 -22.54 44.00
N TRP A 120 -15.76 -22.85 44.24
CA TRP A 120 -14.91 -23.55 43.29
C TRP A 120 -15.13 -25.06 43.46
N PRO A 121 -15.43 -25.81 42.39
CA PRO A 121 -14.98 -27.19 42.31
C PRO A 121 -14.15 -27.44 41.06
N LYS A 122 -12.99 -28.05 41.31
CA LYS A 122 -12.15 -28.90 40.46
C LYS A 122 -12.64 -29.10 39.02
N ILE A 123 -11.89 -28.54 38.08
CA ILE A 123 -11.90 -28.92 36.65
C ILE A 123 -11.42 -30.37 36.58
N SER A 124 -12.35 -31.30 36.38
CA SER A 124 -12.07 -32.70 36.11
C SER A 124 -11.58 -32.87 34.67
N THR A 125 -10.69 -33.84 34.51
CA THR A 125 -10.07 -34.34 33.29
C THR A 125 -11.02 -34.40 32.08
N LEU A 126 -10.69 -33.65 31.03
CA LEU A 126 -11.24 -33.82 29.68
C LEU A 126 -10.74 -35.15 29.11
N THR A 127 -11.60 -36.16 29.06
CA THR A 127 -11.38 -37.41 28.33
C THR A 127 -11.69 -37.19 26.85
N PHE A 128 -10.67 -37.19 26.01
CA PHE A 128 -10.82 -37.24 24.55
C PHE A 128 -11.32 -38.63 24.14
N SER A 129 -12.51 -38.69 23.54
CA SER A 129 -13.02 -39.91 22.89
C SER A 129 -12.52 -39.92 21.45
N PHE A 130 -11.52 -40.76 21.17
CA PHE A 130 -11.12 -41.07 19.80
C PHE A 130 -12.15 -42.02 19.19
N PRO A 131 -12.60 -41.81 17.94
CA PRO A 131 -13.37 -42.82 17.24
C PRO A 131 -12.52 -44.09 17.12
N ASN A 132 -13.12 -45.20 17.53
CA ASN A 132 -12.56 -46.54 17.52
C ASN A 132 -12.19 -46.92 16.07
N PHE A 133 -10.90 -46.90 15.73
CA PHE A 133 -10.40 -47.49 14.49
C PHE A 133 -10.66 -49.00 14.56
N GLY A 134 -11.67 -49.44 13.81
CA GLY A 134 -11.97 -50.84 13.61
C GLY A 134 -10.73 -51.59 13.11
N LYS A 135 -10.58 -52.82 13.62
CA LYS A 135 -9.52 -53.75 13.23
C LYS A 135 -9.43 -53.91 11.70
N PRO A 136 -8.22 -54.16 11.15
CA PRO A 136 -8.05 -54.38 9.73
C PRO A 136 -8.88 -55.61 9.32
N THR A 137 -9.91 -55.36 8.52
CA THR A 137 -10.61 -56.42 7.80
C THR A 137 -9.82 -56.65 6.53
N ASP A 138 -9.39 -57.89 6.31
CA ASP A 138 -8.81 -58.36 5.04
C ASP A 138 -9.80 -58.08 3.90
N GLN A 139 -9.67 -56.92 3.26
CA GLN A 139 -10.30 -56.65 1.99
C GLN A 139 -9.38 -57.17 0.89
N LYS A 140 -9.79 -58.31 0.35
CA LYS A 140 -9.34 -58.84 -0.94
C LYS A 140 -9.33 -57.72 -1.98
N GLU A 141 -8.13 -57.39 -2.46
CA GLU A 141 -7.89 -56.40 -3.50
C GLU A 141 -8.78 -56.66 -4.71
N THR A 142 -9.65 -55.70 -5.01
CA THR A 142 -10.27 -55.60 -6.34
C THR A 142 -9.45 -54.57 -7.09
N PRO A 143 -8.84 -54.91 -8.25
CA PRO A 143 -7.98 -53.98 -8.96
C PRO A 143 -8.81 -52.83 -9.53
N LEU A 144 -8.58 -51.61 -9.03
CA LEU A 144 -9.15 -50.40 -9.64
C LEU A 144 -8.42 -50.12 -10.97
N PRO A 145 -9.15 -49.73 -12.03
CA PRO A 145 -8.56 -49.35 -13.31
C PRO A 145 -7.71 -48.09 -13.13
N SER A 146 -6.42 -48.22 -13.43
CA SER A 146 -5.51 -47.09 -13.61
C SER A 146 -5.87 -46.42 -14.92
N ASP A 147 -6.60 -45.29 -14.83
CA ASP A 147 -6.61 -44.19 -15.83
C ASP A 147 -7.77 -43.23 -15.51
N ILE A 148 -7.59 -42.41 -14.46
CA ILE A 148 -8.31 -41.13 -14.39
C ILE A 148 -7.26 -40.06 -14.71
N PRO A 149 -7.32 -39.39 -15.87
CA PRO A 149 -6.43 -38.26 -16.14
C PRO A 149 -6.68 -37.21 -15.06
N THR A 150 -5.66 -36.95 -14.24
CA THR A 150 -5.69 -35.90 -13.23
C THR A 150 -5.81 -34.56 -13.96
N LYS A 151 -7.05 -34.07 -14.07
CA LYS A 151 -7.35 -32.71 -14.51
C LYS A 151 -6.49 -31.77 -13.66
N PRO A 152 -5.60 -30.94 -14.26
CA PRO A 152 -4.81 -29.98 -13.50
C PRO A 152 -5.75 -29.12 -12.66
N ALA A 153 -5.48 -29.02 -11.35
CA ALA A 153 -6.20 -28.11 -10.48
C ALA A 153 -6.11 -26.70 -11.07
N GLN A 154 -7.24 -26.18 -11.55
CA GLN A 154 -7.29 -24.84 -12.12
C GLN A 154 -7.03 -23.83 -11.00
N PRO A 155 -6.13 -22.86 -11.18
CA PRO A 155 -5.93 -21.82 -10.17
C PRO A 155 -7.22 -21.00 -10.04
N LEU A 156 -7.81 -20.97 -8.84
CA LEU A 156 -9.07 -20.28 -8.57
C LEU A 156 -8.89 -18.78 -8.24
N ALA A 157 -7.65 -18.26 -8.22
CA ALA A 157 -7.35 -16.91 -7.77
C ALA A 157 -6.40 -16.14 -8.72
N PRO A 158 -6.52 -14.80 -8.80
CA PRO A 158 -5.50 -13.96 -9.41
C PRO A 158 -4.24 -14.00 -8.54
N SER A 159 -3.20 -14.70 -9.01
CA SER A 159 -1.88 -14.72 -8.38
C SER A 159 -0.88 -13.96 -9.23
N LEU A 160 -0.17 -12.99 -8.65
CA LEU A 160 0.86 -12.21 -9.36
C LEU A 160 2.21 -12.91 -9.37
N ALA A 161 2.47 -13.79 -8.41
CA ALA A 161 3.64 -14.65 -8.34
C ALA A 161 3.20 -16.13 -8.28
N PRO A 162 4.03 -17.08 -8.73
CA PRO A 162 3.75 -18.50 -8.52
C PRO A 162 3.63 -18.80 -7.03
N ALA A 163 2.46 -19.28 -6.60
CA ALA A 163 2.20 -19.69 -5.22
C ALA A 163 2.05 -21.21 -5.17
N GLN A 164 2.64 -21.82 -4.14
CA GLN A 164 2.58 -23.27 -3.91
C GLN A 164 1.34 -23.65 -3.08
N SER A 165 0.82 -22.71 -2.29
CA SER A 165 -0.41 -22.88 -1.51
C SER A 165 -1.29 -21.63 -1.58
N GLU A 166 -2.61 -21.81 -1.44
CA GLU A 166 -3.57 -20.70 -1.47
C GLU A 166 -4.52 -20.78 -0.27
N LYS A 167 -4.85 -19.62 0.30
CA LYS A 167 -5.84 -19.45 1.36
C LYS A 167 -6.86 -18.42 0.94
N ARG A 168 -8.12 -18.85 0.87
CA ARG A 168 -9.26 -17.96 0.58
C ARG A 168 -9.80 -17.36 1.88
N LEU A 169 -10.01 -16.04 1.87
CA LEU A 169 -10.71 -15.32 2.94
C LEU A 169 -11.89 -14.54 2.37
N ALA A 170 -13.06 -14.68 2.99
CA ALA A 170 -14.21 -13.85 2.65
C ALA A 170 -14.04 -12.47 3.31
N LEU A 171 -14.17 -11.40 2.52
CA LEU A 171 -14.05 -10.04 3.04
C LEU A 171 -15.39 -9.59 3.62
N ASP A 172 -15.53 -9.70 4.94
CA ASP A 172 -16.69 -9.24 5.70
C ASP A 172 -16.30 -8.07 6.62
N ILE A 173 -16.88 -6.89 6.37
CA ILE A 173 -16.67 -5.66 7.15
C ILE A 173 -17.08 -5.88 8.62
N ASN A 174 -18.03 -6.78 8.89
CA ASN A 174 -18.51 -7.04 10.25
C ASN A 174 -17.58 -7.97 11.03
N ASN A 175 -16.66 -8.67 10.36
CA ASN A 175 -15.75 -9.65 10.95
C ASN A 175 -14.28 -9.43 10.54
N LEU A 176 -13.85 -8.18 10.44
CA LEU A 176 -12.44 -7.85 10.12
C LEU A 176 -11.46 -8.43 11.14
N GLN A 177 -11.83 -8.49 12.43
CA GLN A 177 -10.99 -9.08 13.47
C GLN A 177 -10.76 -10.58 13.26
N GLY A 178 -11.80 -11.32 12.82
CA GLY A 178 -11.65 -12.74 12.46
C GLY A 178 -10.75 -12.96 11.25
N ILE A 179 -10.74 -12.03 10.30
CA ILE A 179 -9.84 -12.06 9.15
C ILE A 179 -8.39 -11.85 9.61
N PHE A 180 -8.12 -10.82 10.40
CA PHE A 180 -6.78 -10.54 10.90
C PHE A 180 -6.25 -11.65 11.80
N SER A 181 -7.10 -12.22 12.66
CA SER A 181 -6.69 -13.35 13.51
C SER A 181 -6.38 -14.60 12.70
N THR A 182 -7.12 -14.84 11.61
CA THR A 182 -6.83 -15.95 10.68
C THR A 182 -5.48 -15.75 10.01
N ILE A 183 -5.20 -14.56 9.48
CA ILE A 183 -3.92 -14.23 8.84
C ILE A 183 -2.76 -14.38 9.85
N ALA A 184 -2.94 -13.87 11.07
CA ALA A 184 -1.93 -13.98 12.12
C ALA A 184 -1.69 -15.46 12.53
N THR A 185 -2.75 -16.28 12.57
CA THR A 185 -2.63 -17.72 12.88
C THR A 185 -1.86 -18.45 11.78
N GLU A 186 -2.16 -18.19 10.51
CA GLU A 186 -1.42 -18.75 9.36
C GLU A 186 0.05 -18.30 9.39
N ARG A 187 0.33 -17.08 9.82
CA ARG A 187 1.71 -16.58 10.00
C ARG A 187 2.44 -17.32 11.12
N ILE A 188 1.79 -17.56 12.26
CA ILE A 188 2.39 -18.27 13.40
C ILE A 188 2.60 -19.75 13.10
N ALA A 189 1.75 -20.36 12.28
CA ALA A 189 1.89 -21.76 11.85
C ALA A 189 3.21 -22.02 11.09
N GLY A 190 3.76 -20.97 10.46
CA GLY A 190 5.00 -21.08 9.71
C GLY A 190 4.79 -21.64 8.30
N LEU A 191 5.83 -21.50 7.47
CA LEU A 191 5.87 -22.05 6.12
C LEU A 191 7.26 -22.65 5.87
N THR A 192 7.30 -23.64 4.98
CA THR A 192 8.55 -24.21 4.48
C THR A 192 9.36 -23.13 3.77
N GLU A 193 10.69 -23.16 3.90
CA GLU A 193 11.57 -22.16 3.29
C GLU A 193 11.27 -22.01 1.78
N LYS A 194 11.08 -20.75 1.33
CA LYS A 194 10.75 -20.35 -0.05
C LYS A 194 9.36 -20.80 -0.55
N GLU A 195 8.54 -21.42 0.30
CA GLU A 195 7.13 -21.64 -0.01
C GLU A 195 6.40 -20.30 0.02
N ILE A 196 5.63 -20.01 -1.03
CA ILE A 196 4.77 -18.83 -1.13
C ILE A 196 3.32 -19.29 -1.00
N ARG A 197 2.65 -18.73 0.00
CA ARG A 197 1.20 -18.87 0.19
C ARG A 197 0.50 -17.60 -0.23
N ASN A 198 -0.37 -17.71 -1.22
CA ASN A 198 -1.27 -16.63 -1.61
C ASN A 198 -2.46 -16.56 -0.64
N ILE A 199 -2.66 -15.41 -0.01
CA ILE A 199 -3.89 -15.12 0.73
C ILE A 199 -4.73 -14.22 -0.15
N TYR A 200 -5.83 -14.75 -0.68
CA TYR A 200 -6.71 -14.01 -1.59
C TYR A 200 -8.09 -13.77 -0.98
N PHE A 201 -8.67 -12.64 -1.34
CA PHE A 201 -9.92 -12.16 -0.77
C PHE A 201 -11.03 -12.19 -1.81
N VAL A 202 -12.22 -12.57 -1.35
CA VAL A 202 -13.44 -12.54 -2.18
C VAL A 202 -14.49 -11.65 -1.54
N GLY A 203 -15.24 -10.93 -2.38
CA GLY A 203 -16.37 -10.13 -1.93
C GLY A 203 -17.53 -11.00 -1.43
N THR A 204 -18.31 -10.45 -0.50
CA THR A 204 -19.54 -11.08 0.02
C THR A 204 -20.80 -10.70 -0.78
N GLY A 205 -20.65 -9.92 -1.84
CA GLY A 205 -21.74 -9.50 -2.73
C GLY A 205 -21.94 -10.47 -3.90
N SER A 206 -23.20 -10.83 -4.17
CA SER A 206 -23.66 -11.82 -5.14
C SER A 206 -22.88 -11.85 -6.45
N SER A 207 -22.34 -13.02 -6.78
CA SER A 207 -22.12 -13.45 -8.15
C SER A 207 -23.37 -13.12 -8.97
N SER A 208 -23.23 -12.37 -10.06
CA SER A 208 -24.28 -12.28 -11.05
C SER A 208 -24.66 -13.69 -11.50
N GLU A 209 -25.96 -13.95 -11.62
CA GLU A 209 -26.57 -15.22 -12.02
C GLU A 209 -25.73 -15.97 -13.05
N GLY A 210 -25.26 -17.17 -12.68
CA GLY A 210 -24.62 -18.12 -13.60
C GLY A 210 -23.11 -18.36 -13.44
N SER A 211 -22.41 -17.69 -12.51
CA SER A 211 -20.99 -17.99 -12.22
C SER A 211 -20.80 -18.38 -10.75
N GLU A 212 -20.51 -19.66 -10.49
CA GLU A 212 -20.20 -20.21 -9.16
C GLU A 212 -18.85 -19.70 -8.58
N ALA A 213 -18.09 -18.90 -9.33
CA ALA A 213 -16.85 -18.29 -8.85
C ALA A 213 -17.14 -16.94 -8.16
N PRO A 214 -16.74 -16.76 -6.88
CA PRO A 214 -16.83 -15.47 -6.20
C PRO A 214 -15.94 -14.43 -6.90
N ALA A 215 -16.44 -13.20 -7.05
CA ALA A 215 -15.69 -12.15 -7.72
C ALA A 215 -14.42 -11.76 -6.91
N PRO A 216 -13.24 -11.68 -7.57
CA PRO A 216 -12.05 -11.16 -6.92
C PRO A 216 -12.24 -9.68 -6.58
N ILE A 217 -11.75 -9.26 -5.42
CA ILE A 217 -11.76 -7.84 -5.06
C ILE A 217 -10.54 -7.11 -5.65
N SER A 218 -10.66 -5.80 -5.82
CA SER A 218 -9.53 -4.93 -6.18
C SER A 218 -8.69 -4.52 -4.97
N ALA A 219 -7.44 -4.09 -5.20
CA ALA A 219 -6.57 -3.55 -4.15
C ALA A 219 -7.24 -2.38 -3.41
N ARG A 220 -7.85 -1.44 -4.15
CA ARG A 220 -8.53 -0.27 -3.57
C ARG A 220 -9.69 -0.69 -2.67
N GLN A 221 -10.50 -1.67 -3.09
CA GLN A 221 -11.60 -2.21 -2.30
C GLN A 221 -11.11 -2.91 -1.03
N LEU A 222 -10.00 -3.66 -1.11
CA LEU A 222 -9.38 -4.26 0.06
C LEU A 222 -9.02 -3.16 1.07
N PHE A 223 -8.21 -2.18 0.66
CA PHE A 223 -7.73 -1.15 1.58
C PHE A 223 -8.84 -0.28 2.16
N SER A 224 -9.86 0.09 1.37
CA SER A 224 -11.01 0.83 1.85
C SER A 224 -11.83 0.04 2.87
N THR A 225 -12.01 -1.26 2.63
CA THR A 225 -12.77 -2.15 3.53
C THR A 225 -12.03 -2.37 4.84
N LEU A 226 -10.71 -2.50 4.79
CA LEU A 226 -9.87 -2.68 5.98
C LEU A 226 -9.67 -1.39 6.79
N GLY A 227 -10.17 -0.24 6.31
CA GLY A 227 -9.97 1.06 6.95
C GLY A 227 -8.50 1.51 6.96
N ILE A 228 -7.68 1.00 6.05
CA ILE A 228 -6.26 1.35 5.96
C ILE A 228 -6.12 2.66 5.20
N SER A 229 -5.52 3.66 5.85
CA SER A 229 -5.21 4.94 5.22
C SER A 229 -4.03 4.79 4.27
N ILE A 230 -4.30 4.93 2.98
CA ILE A 230 -3.30 4.98 1.90
C ILE A 230 -3.29 6.39 1.31
N PRO A 231 -2.12 6.98 1.04
CA PRO A 231 -2.02 8.26 0.34
C PRO A 231 -2.84 8.29 -0.94
N ASN A 232 -3.55 9.41 -1.16
CA ASN A 232 -4.45 9.56 -2.30
C ASN A 232 -3.74 9.34 -3.65
N ILE A 233 -2.48 9.77 -3.77
CA ILE A 233 -1.68 9.59 -4.98
C ILE A 233 -1.38 8.11 -5.25
N LEU A 234 -1.05 7.33 -4.21
CA LEU A 234 -0.83 5.89 -4.34
C LEU A 234 -2.15 5.20 -4.71
N SER A 235 -3.23 5.46 -3.98
CA SER A 235 -4.55 4.85 -4.22
C SER A 235 -5.04 5.03 -5.66
N ARG A 236 -4.82 6.21 -6.25
CA ARG A 236 -5.17 6.49 -7.66
C ARG A 236 -4.31 5.72 -8.66
N SER A 237 -3.06 5.42 -8.30
CA SER A 237 -2.13 4.67 -9.16
C SER A 237 -2.33 3.16 -9.09
N LEU A 238 -2.91 2.63 -8.01
CA LEU A 238 -3.13 1.19 -7.80
C LEU A 238 -4.06 0.61 -8.86
N GLU A 239 -3.64 -0.49 -9.47
CA GLU A 239 -4.47 -1.29 -10.37
C GLU A 239 -5.38 -2.25 -9.57
N THR A 240 -6.25 -2.96 -10.29
CA THR A 240 -7.16 -3.95 -9.69
C THR A 240 -6.39 -5.13 -9.11
N SER A 241 -5.36 -5.61 -9.82
CA SER A 241 -4.60 -6.80 -9.46
C SER A 241 -3.61 -6.51 -8.32
N PHE A 242 -3.66 -7.35 -7.30
CA PHE A 242 -2.71 -7.36 -6.20
C PHE A 242 -2.54 -8.79 -5.70
N MET A 243 -1.53 -9.01 -4.87
CA MET A 243 -1.33 -10.27 -4.17
C MET A 243 -0.91 -9.96 -2.75
N THR A 244 -1.46 -10.69 -1.79
CA THR A 244 -1.02 -10.66 -0.40
C THR A 244 -0.72 -12.08 0.01
N GLY A 245 0.21 -12.27 0.93
CA GLY A 245 0.56 -13.62 1.29
C GLY A 245 1.64 -13.72 2.33
N LEU A 246 2.12 -14.95 2.47
CA LEU A 246 3.21 -15.32 3.35
C LEU A 246 4.28 -16.02 2.53
N VAL A 247 5.54 -15.71 2.78
CA VAL A 247 6.69 -16.45 2.27
C VAL A 247 7.40 -17.14 3.43
N GLY A 248 7.71 -18.42 3.27
CA GLY A 248 8.48 -19.15 4.26
C GLY A 248 9.96 -18.76 4.23
N GLU A 249 10.51 -18.56 5.40
CA GLU A 249 11.92 -18.26 5.64
C GLU A 249 12.57 -19.37 6.49
N SER A 250 13.90 -19.29 6.62
CA SER A 250 14.66 -20.21 7.46
C SER A 250 14.07 -20.27 8.88
N GLY A 251 14.08 -21.46 9.49
CA GLY A 251 13.50 -21.67 10.81
C GLY A 251 11.97 -21.78 10.82
N ASN A 252 11.35 -22.16 9.69
CA ASN A 252 9.90 -22.35 9.55
C ASN A 252 9.10 -21.09 9.92
N THR A 253 9.67 -19.91 9.62
CA THR A 253 9.02 -18.62 9.89
C THR A 253 8.28 -18.17 8.66
N ALA A 254 7.04 -17.68 8.82
CA ALA A 254 6.27 -17.10 7.73
C ALA A 254 6.35 -15.57 7.77
N THR A 255 6.84 -14.97 6.69
CA THR A 255 6.97 -13.53 6.56
C THR A 255 5.91 -12.98 5.62
N PRO A 256 5.11 -11.99 6.06
CA PRO A 256 4.10 -11.38 5.22
C PRO A 256 4.68 -10.55 4.08
N PHE A 257 3.96 -10.55 2.96
CA PHE A 257 4.23 -9.66 1.84
C PHE A 257 2.93 -9.14 1.20
N VAL A 258 3.10 -8.04 0.47
CA VAL A 258 2.09 -7.41 -0.39
C VAL A 258 2.76 -7.09 -1.72
N ILE A 259 2.14 -7.49 -2.82
CA ILE A 259 2.52 -7.13 -4.17
C ILE A 259 1.39 -6.29 -4.77
N LEU A 260 1.74 -5.09 -5.24
CA LEU A 260 0.79 -4.13 -5.79
C LEU A 260 1.16 -3.84 -7.25
N LYS A 261 0.16 -3.91 -8.14
CA LYS A 261 0.31 -3.39 -9.50
C LYS A 261 -0.06 -1.90 -9.54
N VAL A 262 0.71 -1.14 -10.29
CA VAL A 262 0.55 0.32 -10.44
C VAL A 262 0.60 0.74 -11.89
N SER A 263 -0.24 1.72 -12.21
CA SER A 263 -0.35 2.31 -13.56
C SER A 263 0.77 3.29 -13.90
N SER A 264 1.39 3.92 -12.89
CA SER A 264 2.48 4.89 -13.05
C SER A 264 3.51 4.74 -11.94
N ARG A 265 4.78 4.52 -12.32
CA ARG A 265 5.90 4.39 -11.38
C ARG A 265 6.09 5.65 -10.54
N ASP A 266 6.06 6.83 -11.15
CA ASP A 266 6.38 8.09 -10.48
C ASP A 266 5.33 8.46 -9.43
N SER A 267 4.05 8.32 -9.79
CA SER A 267 2.95 8.58 -8.86
C SER A 267 2.94 7.57 -7.72
N ALA A 268 3.22 6.30 -8.02
CA ALA A 268 3.28 5.27 -6.99
C ALA A 268 4.50 5.43 -6.08
N PHE A 269 5.65 5.84 -6.61
CA PHE A 269 6.86 6.11 -5.81
C PHE A 269 6.64 7.28 -4.86
N ALA A 270 6.11 8.40 -5.35
CA ALA A 270 5.74 9.54 -4.51
C ALA A 270 4.76 9.14 -3.41
N GLY A 271 3.76 8.31 -3.75
CA GLY A 271 2.79 7.79 -2.80
C GLY A 271 3.38 6.82 -1.78
N MET A 272 4.33 5.97 -2.17
CA MET A 272 5.04 5.09 -1.24
C MET A 272 5.86 5.88 -0.23
N LEU A 273 6.55 6.93 -0.66
CA LEU A 273 7.30 7.82 0.24
C LEU A 273 6.40 8.47 1.28
N GLU A 274 5.20 8.93 0.89
CA GLU A 274 4.21 9.47 1.82
C GLU A 274 3.65 8.38 2.75
N TRP A 275 3.52 7.14 2.27
CA TRP A 275 2.96 6.04 3.05
C TRP A 275 3.92 5.45 4.10
N GLU A 276 5.22 5.77 4.02
CA GLU A 276 6.25 5.21 4.90
C GLU A 276 5.90 5.30 6.39
N SER A 277 5.31 6.41 6.84
CA SER A 277 4.89 6.56 8.24
C SER A 277 3.72 5.65 8.64
N GLY A 278 2.89 5.24 7.69
CA GLY A 278 1.73 4.37 7.90
C GLY A 278 2.02 2.87 7.75
N LEU A 279 3.12 2.51 7.07
CA LEU A 279 3.47 1.10 6.81
C LEU A 279 3.60 0.25 8.08
N PRO A 280 4.28 0.68 9.16
CA PRO A 280 4.32 -0.08 10.40
C PRO A 280 2.94 -0.39 11.00
N ASN A 281 2.05 0.61 11.04
CA ASN A 281 0.69 0.41 11.53
C ASN A 281 -0.08 -0.56 10.62
N PHE A 282 0.04 -0.41 9.30
CA PHE A 282 -0.56 -1.31 8.33
C PHE A 282 -0.14 -2.78 8.56
N PHE A 283 1.16 -3.06 8.67
CA PHE A 283 1.63 -4.43 8.90
C PHE A 283 1.16 -4.99 10.24
N ASN A 284 1.16 -4.17 11.30
CA ASN A 284 0.70 -4.60 12.61
C ASN A 284 -0.80 -4.93 12.61
N THR A 285 -1.63 -4.08 11.98
CA THR A 285 -3.07 -4.31 11.89
C THR A 285 -3.41 -5.49 10.98
N PHE A 286 -2.81 -5.55 9.78
CA PHE A 286 -3.22 -6.50 8.74
C PHE A 286 -2.62 -7.90 8.93
N PHE A 287 -1.37 -7.99 9.39
CA PHE A 287 -0.65 -9.26 9.54
C PHE A 287 -0.38 -9.67 10.99
N GLY A 288 -0.79 -8.85 11.96
CA GLY A 288 -0.53 -9.12 13.38
C GLY A 288 0.96 -9.14 13.71
N THR A 289 1.75 -8.27 13.06
CA THR A 289 3.17 -8.07 13.40
C THR A 289 3.30 -7.12 14.61
N THR A 290 4.50 -7.06 15.19
CA THR A 290 4.80 -6.19 16.35
C THR A 290 5.92 -5.21 16.00
N ILE A 291 5.74 -4.43 14.94
CA ILE A 291 6.72 -3.46 14.47
C ILE A 291 6.54 -2.16 15.26
N PRO A 292 7.54 -1.70 16.03
CA PRO A 292 7.42 -0.48 16.80
C PRO A 292 7.15 0.71 15.88
N HIS A 293 6.04 1.41 16.12
CA HIS A 293 5.68 2.64 15.44
C HIS A 293 5.34 3.69 16.49
N ILE A 294 5.82 4.92 16.30
CA ILE A 294 5.71 5.94 17.33
C ILE A 294 4.38 6.64 17.15
N SER A 295 3.62 6.72 18.24
CA SER A 295 2.55 7.71 18.36
C SER A 295 2.70 8.63 19.58
N THR A 296 3.55 8.33 20.55
CA THR A 296 3.74 9.21 21.72
C THR A 296 5.09 9.02 22.40
N GLY A 297 5.91 10.07 22.45
CA GLY A 297 6.77 10.36 23.60
C GLY A 297 8.23 9.91 23.55
N LYS A 298 8.58 8.63 23.36
CA LYS A 298 9.95 8.17 23.69
C LYS A 298 10.45 6.84 23.10
N SER A 299 9.84 6.32 22.03
CA SER A 299 10.39 5.14 21.32
C SER A 299 11.24 5.59 20.13
N ALA A 300 12.33 4.87 19.84
CA ALA A 300 13.25 5.19 18.75
C ALA A 300 12.52 5.23 17.39
N VAL A 301 12.60 6.37 16.69
CA VAL A 301 11.99 6.55 15.36
C VAL A 301 12.87 5.82 14.37
N GLY A 302 12.50 4.58 14.02
CA GLY A 302 13.00 4.00 12.79
C GLY A 302 12.65 4.93 11.63
N LYS A 303 13.60 5.21 10.74
CA LYS A 303 13.34 5.95 9.50
C LYS A 303 13.64 5.03 8.34
N PHE A 304 12.85 5.16 7.27
CA PHE A 304 13.18 4.51 6.03
C PHE A 304 14.44 5.12 5.43
N ARG A 305 15.34 4.24 4.99
CA ARG A 305 16.60 4.60 4.33
C ARG A 305 16.77 3.79 3.06
N ASP A 306 17.59 4.32 2.17
CA ASP A 306 17.91 3.66 0.91
C ASP A 306 18.91 2.52 1.16
N THR A 307 18.71 1.42 0.45
CA THR A 307 19.60 0.26 0.41
C THR A 307 19.46 -0.43 -0.94
N VAL A 308 20.29 -1.43 -1.20
CA VAL A 308 20.21 -2.26 -2.40
C VAL A 308 19.97 -3.71 -1.97
N VAL A 309 18.92 -4.31 -2.53
CA VAL A 309 18.56 -5.72 -2.30
C VAL A 309 18.38 -6.37 -3.67
N TRP A 310 19.11 -7.45 -3.93
CA TRP A 310 19.05 -8.17 -5.21
C TRP A 310 19.17 -7.26 -6.46
N LYS A 311 20.08 -6.27 -6.45
CA LYS A 311 20.28 -5.28 -7.52
C LYS A 311 19.11 -4.31 -7.75
N HIS A 312 18.13 -4.26 -6.86
CA HIS A 312 17.05 -3.26 -6.90
C HIS A 312 17.25 -2.18 -5.83
N ASP A 313 16.99 -0.94 -6.21
CA ASP A 313 16.86 0.17 -5.27
C ASP A 313 15.69 -0.12 -4.31
N THR A 314 16.03 -0.11 -3.02
CA THR A 314 15.16 -0.65 -1.98
C THR A 314 15.10 0.33 -0.82
N ARG A 315 13.90 0.51 -0.26
CA ARG A 315 13.67 1.34 0.92
C ARG A 315 13.45 0.41 2.11
N ILE A 316 14.20 0.64 3.18
CA ILE A 316 14.18 -0.22 4.36
C ILE A 316 13.98 0.58 5.64
N PHE A 317 13.02 0.14 6.44
CA PHE A 317 12.83 0.54 7.83
C PHE A 317 13.30 -0.62 8.70
N GLU A 318 14.22 -0.33 9.61
CA GLU A 318 14.64 -1.27 10.65
C GLU A 318 14.64 -0.51 11.97
N ASN A 319 13.95 -1.09 12.94
CA ASN A 319 14.00 -0.71 14.34
C ASN A 319 14.14 -2.02 15.10
N GLY A 320 14.84 -2.08 16.23
CA GLY A 320 15.18 -3.36 16.91
C GLY A 320 14.01 -4.30 17.27
N GLY A 321 12.76 -3.95 16.94
CA GLY A 321 11.56 -4.81 17.00
C GLY A 321 10.91 -5.17 15.65
N GLY A 322 11.49 -4.83 14.50
CA GLY A 322 10.94 -5.25 13.20
C GLY A 322 11.53 -4.54 11.98
N THR A 323 11.36 -5.17 10.83
CA THR A 323 11.82 -4.68 9.52
C THR A 323 10.62 -4.49 8.60
N ILE A 324 10.64 -3.44 7.78
CA ILE A 324 9.78 -3.30 6.60
C ILE A 324 10.69 -2.92 5.45
N VAL A 325 10.54 -3.62 4.34
CA VAL A 325 11.32 -3.37 3.15
C VAL A 325 10.40 -3.36 1.94
N TYR A 326 10.63 -2.41 1.04
CA TYR A 326 9.92 -2.39 -0.23
C TYR A 326 10.81 -1.98 -1.39
N ALA A 327 10.51 -2.51 -2.55
CA ALA A 327 11.20 -2.21 -3.79
C ALA A 327 10.24 -2.27 -4.98
N PHE A 328 10.60 -1.57 -6.05
CA PHE A 328 9.96 -1.73 -7.34
C PHE A 328 10.64 -2.87 -8.10
N ALA A 329 9.93 -3.98 -8.26
CA ALA A 329 10.44 -5.13 -8.99
C ALA A 329 10.52 -4.86 -10.50
N ASP A 330 9.61 -4.03 -11.02
CA ASP A 330 9.61 -3.52 -12.38
C ASP A 330 8.96 -2.10 -12.43
N ALA A 331 8.63 -1.59 -13.62
CA ALA A 331 8.01 -0.26 -13.76
C ALA A 331 6.56 -0.17 -13.20
N LYS A 332 5.89 -1.30 -13.01
CA LYS A 332 4.46 -1.43 -12.64
C LYS A 332 4.22 -2.31 -11.42
N THR A 333 5.25 -2.85 -10.77
CA THR A 333 5.11 -3.78 -9.65
C THR A 333 5.89 -3.31 -8.43
N ILE A 334 5.19 -3.15 -7.31
CA ILE A 334 5.77 -2.84 -6.00
C ILE A 334 5.65 -4.09 -5.12
N ILE A 335 6.73 -4.44 -4.44
CA ILE A 335 6.75 -5.50 -3.43
C ILE A 335 7.07 -4.86 -2.09
N ILE A 336 6.26 -5.16 -1.07
CA ILE A 336 6.41 -4.71 0.31
C ILE A 336 6.40 -5.95 1.20
N THR A 337 7.36 -6.08 2.12
CA THR A 337 7.45 -7.24 3.02
C THR A 337 8.11 -6.85 4.33
N SER A 338 8.00 -7.70 5.36
CA SER A 338 8.60 -7.47 6.68
C SER A 338 9.97 -8.12 6.87
N SER A 339 10.61 -8.63 5.81
CA SER A 339 11.97 -9.18 5.88
C SER A 339 12.75 -8.95 4.58
N LYS A 340 14.06 -8.71 4.72
CA LYS A 340 14.98 -8.59 3.58
C LYS A 340 15.08 -9.91 2.80
N ASN A 341 15.14 -11.06 3.47
CA ASN A 341 15.32 -12.35 2.79
C ASN A 341 14.06 -12.74 1.99
N ALA A 342 12.88 -12.44 2.54
CA ALA A 342 11.61 -12.52 1.83
C ALA A 342 11.62 -11.69 0.53
N LEU A 343 12.13 -10.45 0.57
CA LEU A 343 12.23 -9.61 -0.63
C LEU A 343 13.20 -10.21 -1.67
N GLU A 344 14.35 -10.72 -1.24
CA GLU A 344 15.31 -11.41 -2.13
C GLU A 344 14.72 -12.64 -2.80
N THR A 345 13.78 -13.31 -2.14
CA THR A 345 13.05 -14.47 -2.69
C THR A 345 12.01 -14.04 -3.73
N LEU A 346 11.33 -12.91 -3.51
CA LEU A 346 10.22 -12.45 -4.35
C LEU A 346 10.68 -11.68 -5.60
N LEU A 347 11.75 -10.87 -5.51
CA LEU A 347 12.23 -10.04 -6.63
C LEU A 347 12.54 -10.84 -7.93
N PRO A 348 13.23 -11.99 -7.90
CA PRO A 348 13.51 -12.78 -9.09
C PRO A 348 12.27 -13.25 -9.85
N LEU A 349 11.13 -13.38 -9.19
CA LEU A 349 9.89 -13.88 -9.80
C LEU A 349 9.32 -12.92 -10.85
N PHE A 350 9.70 -11.65 -10.80
CA PHE A 350 9.23 -10.60 -11.70
C PHE A 350 10.24 -10.20 -12.78
N HIS A 351 11.46 -10.76 -12.73
CA HIS A 351 12.53 -10.46 -13.69
C HIS A 351 12.31 -11.10 -15.08
N LYS A 352 11.37 -12.05 -15.22
CA LYS A 352 11.26 -12.91 -16.42
C LYS A 352 10.65 -12.29 -17.68
N ASN A 353 10.27 -11.01 -17.68
CA ASN A 353 9.54 -10.41 -18.81
C ASN A 353 10.28 -9.32 -19.60
N THR A 354 11.58 -9.10 -19.37
CA THR A 354 12.30 -8.00 -20.05
C THR A 354 13.22 -8.44 -21.19
N ASP A 355 13.56 -9.73 -21.30
CA ASP A 355 14.50 -10.24 -22.33
C ASP A 355 13.80 -11.00 -23.48
N GLY A 356 12.49 -10.86 -23.62
CA GLY A 356 11.69 -11.59 -24.60
C GLY A 356 11.46 -10.85 -25.92
N ASN A 357 12.52 -10.38 -26.63
CA ASN A 357 12.49 -10.23 -28.09
C ASN A 357 13.89 -10.00 -28.71
N LEU A 358 14.73 -11.04 -28.75
CA LEU A 358 15.84 -11.16 -29.70
C LEU A 358 16.05 -12.65 -30.02
N HIS A 359 15.18 -13.21 -30.86
CA HIS A 359 15.52 -14.34 -31.71
C HIS A 359 14.82 -14.20 -33.06
#